data_AF-A0A1H4Q8J8-F1
#
_entry.id   AF-A0A1H4Q8J8-F1
#
_cell.length_a   1.000
_cell.length_b   1.000
_cell.length_c   1.000
_cell.angle_alpha   90.00
_cell.angle_beta   90.00
_cell.angle_gamma   90.00
#
_symmetry.space_group_name_H-M   'P 1'
#
loop_
_entity.id
_entity.type
_entity.pdbx_description
1 polymer ?
#
loop_
_entity_poly.entity_id
_entity_poly.type
_entity_poly.pdbx_seq_one_letter_code
_entity_poly.pdbx_strand_id
1 'polypeptide(L)'
;MRTHATTTAGEKAAVTAGQRRRWRGLLALAAGVIVGVSGLWGVALPAAAAPTVTYPGAMSGITIEKTSGTGPVAQWEQVRISGEWSVPDGAVAGETFGMTLPPEFHRQAAGTFTITDPGTGAVMATCAVGDGSGPDVVCTLTDAITGKEQIGGTFWMQATASHTTTSETVEFDLGDTVEIVDLPGDGGIVPEDLNEDAEPYKYAGASTGGHLKWVVGIPSAYVDAGGFTISDTLDAGLADHHYTGELTLNQRPVENGVLVGEWAPVATTNYQVVFAADGQSFDLVASGLPASGFAYEAVYYTQSDLPVVEGEVFGNHVIVNTTETSATHTVTETGGGDGTGVEYTRFSITKALTGPQAEAAKDATYTVRYSVKGSDAPPQIMTVAVGQSTTSARAPQGSTFVVEEVDLPVIEGVVWGEWSITGEGVVDAGDGTYEVTPGTAAGVELTLANVANAVPVVTPPPTPVTPITPITPVTPTDHAAPHVSSTSPGSLATTGGGDATGLVALAIVLIIGGAAIRVAARRGNSAARR
;
A
#
# COMPACT_ATOMS: atom_id res chain seq x y z
N MET A 1 -92.80 52.70 11.18
CA MET A 1 -93.76 53.65 11.81
C MET A 1 -93.89 53.23 13.28
N ARG A 2 -93.75 54.15 14.24
CA ARG A 2 -93.33 53.90 15.65
C ARG A 2 -91.87 53.37 15.72
N THR A 3 -90.85 53.96 16.36
CA THR A 3 -90.61 54.88 17.51
C THR A 3 -90.55 54.23 18.89
N HIS A 4 -89.35 54.19 19.48
CA HIS A 4 -88.90 54.80 20.77
C HIS A 4 -87.36 54.55 20.85
N ALA A 5 -86.44 55.52 20.98
CA ALA A 5 -86.22 56.61 21.96
C ALA A 5 -85.52 56.12 23.26
N THR A 6 -84.21 56.36 23.49
CA THR A 6 -83.52 57.52 24.16
C THR A 6 -83.94 57.82 25.63
N THR A 7 -83.07 58.26 26.57
CA THR A 7 -81.61 58.58 26.52
C THR A 7 -80.75 57.68 27.46
N THR A 8 -79.99 58.01 28.53
CA THR A 8 -79.57 59.24 29.29
C THR A 8 -78.36 58.83 30.20
N ALA A 9 -77.09 59.22 29.95
CA ALA A 9 -76.32 60.42 30.38
C ALA A 9 -75.67 60.42 31.80
N GLY A 10 -74.40 60.86 31.89
CA GLY A 10 -73.67 61.31 33.11
C GLY A 10 -72.74 60.30 33.80
N GLU A 11 -71.58 60.67 34.40
CA GLU A 11 -70.75 61.90 34.33
C GLU A 11 -69.25 61.56 34.63
N LYS A 12 -68.35 62.55 34.60
CA LYS A 12 -66.87 62.47 34.58
C LYS A 12 -66.23 62.11 35.93
N ALA A 13 -65.10 61.39 35.86
CA ALA A 13 -63.94 61.61 36.70
C ALA A 13 -62.65 61.29 35.91
N ALA A 14 -61.57 62.06 36.09
CA ALA A 14 -60.31 61.85 35.38
C ALA A 14 -59.11 62.13 36.29
N VAL A 15 -58.24 61.13 36.49
CA VAL A 15 -57.07 61.19 37.38
C VAL A 15 -55.87 60.48 36.73
N THR A 16 -54.85 61.28 36.39
CA THR A 16 -53.43 60.96 36.05
C THR A 16 -53.07 59.76 35.14
N ALA A 17 -52.46 60.13 34.00
CA ALA A 17 -51.15 59.69 33.50
C ALA A 17 -50.73 58.19 33.60
N GLY A 18 -50.60 57.52 32.44
CA GLY A 18 -50.16 56.12 32.34
C GLY A 18 -49.57 55.67 30.97
N GLN A 19 -48.94 56.59 30.23
CA GLN A 19 -47.99 56.34 29.12
C GLN A 19 -48.24 55.10 28.21
N ARG A 20 -49.18 55.17 27.27
CA ARG A 20 -49.17 54.36 26.04
C ARG A 20 -49.61 55.16 24.81
N ARG A 21 -48.66 55.51 23.92
CA ARG A 21 -48.94 56.07 22.59
C ARG A 21 -48.06 55.36 21.54
N ARG A 22 -48.70 54.70 20.58
CA ARG A 22 -48.02 54.23 19.35
C ARG A 22 -47.76 55.43 18.43
N TRP A 23 -46.58 55.54 17.82
CA TRP A 23 -46.36 55.79 16.37
C TRP A 23 -44.89 56.07 16.01
N ARG A 24 -44.38 55.29 15.04
CA ARG A 24 -43.50 55.63 13.89
C ARG A 24 -42.15 56.37 14.09
N GLY A 25 -41.12 55.81 13.44
CA GLY A 25 -39.75 56.36 13.31
C GLY A 25 -38.81 55.83 14.40
N LEU A 26 -37.54 55.45 14.13
CA LEU A 26 -36.74 55.41 12.89
C LEU A 26 -35.73 54.25 12.99
N LEU A 27 -35.43 53.59 11.87
CA LEU A 27 -34.25 52.75 11.53
C LEU A 27 -34.65 52.03 10.21
N ALA A 28 -34.18 52.41 9.01
CA ALA A 28 -32.81 52.59 8.55
C ALA A 28 -32.02 51.26 8.47
N LEU A 29 -32.45 50.39 7.56
CA LEU A 29 -31.62 49.33 6.97
C LEU A 29 -31.55 49.59 5.46
N ALA A 30 -30.33 49.67 4.92
CA ALA A 30 -30.09 49.82 3.50
C ALA A 30 -30.18 48.45 2.82
N ALA A 31 -31.32 48.16 2.19
CA ALA A 31 -31.48 47.00 1.32
C ALA A 31 -30.73 47.25 0.00
N GLY A 32 -29.41 47.04 0.03
CA GLY A 32 -28.49 47.26 -1.08
C GLY A 32 -27.46 46.14 -1.18
N VAL A 33 -27.92 44.91 -1.36
CA VAL A 33 -27.08 43.76 -1.71
C VAL A 33 -27.42 43.36 -3.14
N ILE A 34 -26.38 43.18 -3.94
CA ILE A 34 -26.46 42.95 -5.38
C ILE A 34 -26.84 41.49 -5.63
N VAL A 35 -27.91 41.26 -6.40
CA VAL A 35 -28.10 39.95 -7.05
C VAL A 35 -27.08 39.88 -8.18
N GLY A 36 -25.94 39.26 -7.88
CA GLY A 36 -24.86 39.11 -8.85
C GLY A 36 -25.23 38.06 -9.89
N VAL A 37 -25.39 38.48 -11.15
CA VAL A 37 -25.31 37.57 -12.29
C VAL A 37 -23.84 37.22 -12.47
N SER A 38 -23.35 36.24 -11.73
CA SER A 38 -21.98 35.73 -11.80
C SER A 38 -21.83 34.65 -12.87
N GLY A 39 -22.08 35.04 -14.12
CA GLY A 39 -21.58 34.29 -15.27
C GLY A 39 -20.16 34.73 -15.61
N LEU A 40 -19.32 33.78 -16.02
CA LEU A 40 -18.06 34.01 -16.76
C LEU A 40 -17.08 35.03 -16.16
N TRP A 41 -16.65 34.80 -14.92
CA TRP A 41 -15.27 35.10 -14.52
C TRP A 41 -14.71 33.92 -13.74
N GLY A 42 -13.67 33.29 -14.29
CA GLY A 42 -12.84 32.34 -13.55
C GLY A 42 -12.07 33.08 -12.46
N VAL A 43 -12.67 33.25 -11.29
CA VAL A 43 -11.90 33.47 -10.07
C VAL A 43 -11.14 32.18 -9.81
N ALA A 44 -9.84 32.20 -10.14
CA ALA A 44 -8.93 31.19 -9.65
C ALA A 44 -9.06 31.17 -8.12
N LEU A 45 -9.68 30.11 -7.60
CA LEU A 45 -9.62 29.82 -6.18
C LEU A 45 -8.13 29.65 -5.84
N PRO A 46 -7.65 30.21 -4.71
CA PRO A 46 -6.28 29.94 -4.31
C PRO A 46 -6.14 28.43 -4.15
N ALA A 47 -5.22 27.82 -4.90
CA ALA A 47 -4.94 26.40 -4.79
C ALA A 47 -4.69 26.07 -3.31
N ALA A 48 -5.38 25.03 -2.82
CA ALA A 48 -5.09 24.49 -1.50
C ALA A 48 -3.68 23.90 -1.58
N ALA A 49 -2.73 24.54 -0.89
CA ALA A 49 -1.34 24.12 -0.92
C ALA A 49 -1.21 22.72 -0.30
N ALA A 50 -0.40 21.87 -0.94
CA ALA A 50 -0.25 20.45 -0.59
C ALA A 50 -0.13 20.18 0.92
N PRO A 51 -0.64 19.03 1.41
CA PRO A 51 -0.49 18.64 2.80
C PRO A 51 1.00 18.59 3.18
N THR A 52 1.33 19.06 4.38
CA THR A 52 2.72 19.05 4.86
C THR A 52 3.15 17.60 5.17
N VAL A 53 3.88 17.00 4.24
CA VAL A 53 4.36 15.62 4.26
C VAL A 53 5.90 15.54 4.33
N THR A 54 6.45 14.37 4.67
CA THR A 54 7.92 14.16 4.67
C THR A 54 8.51 14.26 3.26
N TYR A 55 7.79 13.73 2.26
CA TYR A 55 8.22 13.63 0.87
C TYR A 55 7.23 14.33 -0.07
N PRO A 56 7.34 15.67 -0.25
CA PRO A 56 6.72 16.36 -1.37
C PRO A 56 7.36 15.91 -2.70
N GLY A 57 6.61 15.98 -3.80
CA GLY A 57 7.06 15.55 -5.14
C GLY A 57 7.21 14.03 -5.31
N ALA A 58 6.75 13.24 -4.33
CA ALA A 58 6.86 11.77 -4.33
C ALA A 58 5.78 11.07 -5.16
N MET A 59 4.65 11.73 -5.43
CA MET A 59 3.65 11.29 -6.42
C MET A 59 3.94 11.96 -7.77
N SER A 60 3.67 11.29 -8.90
CA SER A 60 3.83 11.85 -10.25
C SER A 60 3.13 11.01 -11.31
N GLY A 61 3.05 11.50 -12.55
CA GLY A 61 2.54 10.73 -13.70
C GLY A 61 1.04 10.53 -13.62
N ILE A 62 0.33 11.59 -13.26
CA ILE A 62 -1.08 11.59 -12.90
C ILE A 62 -1.94 11.47 -14.17
N THR A 63 -2.93 10.59 -14.14
CA THR A 63 -3.93 10.43 -15.21
C THR A 63 -5.35 10.51 -14.65
N ILE A 64 -6.27 10.98 -15.50
CA ILE A 64 -7.71 11.03 -15.19
C ILE A 64 -8.44 10.22 -16.26
N GLU A 65 -9.29 9.30 -15.84
CA GLU A 65 -10.15 8.50 -16.70
C GLU A 65 -11.61 8.68 -16.27
N LYS A 66 -12.53 8.74 -17.25
CA LYS A 66 -13.97 8.79 -16.98
C LYS A 66 -14.46 7.39 -16.59
N THR A 67 -15.15 7.24 -15.45
CA THR A 67 -15.53 5.92 -14.91
C THR A 67 -16.56 5.18 -15.79
N SER A 68 -17.30 5.89 -16.66
CA SER A 68 -18.27 5.29 -17.59
C SER A 68 -18.39 6.09 -18.90
N GLY A 69 -18.70 5.42 -20.01
CA GLY A 69 -18.91 6.07 -21.31
C GLY A 69 -17.64 6.60 -21.98
N THR A 70 -17.79 7.64 -22.81
CA THR A 70 -16.70 8.31 -23.55
C THR A 70 -17.04 9.78 -23.76
N GLY A 71 -16.04 10.61 -24.11
CA GLY A 71 -16.21 12.06 -24.25
C GLY A 71 -15.95 12.81 -22.94
N PRO A 72 -16.35 14.10 -22.85
CA PRO A 72 -16.09 14.94 -21.68
C PRO A 72 -16.71 14.40 -20.40
N VAL A 73 -16.11 14.77 -19.27
CA VAL A 73 -16.68 14.57 -17.94
C VAL A 73 -17.73 15.66 -17.68
N ALA A 74 -18.95 15.27 -17.34
CA ALA A 74 -20.00 16.16 -16.92
C ALA A 74 -19.97 16.38 -15.39
N GLN A 75 -20.54 17.50 -14.93
CA GLN A 75 -20.69 17.77 -13.51
C GLN A 75 -21.47 16.64 -12.82
N TRP A 76 -21.01 16.29 -11.62
CA TRP A 76 -21.44 15.17 -10.76
C TRP A 76 -21.07 13.76 -11.22
N GLU A 77 -20.48 13.57 -12.40
CA GLU A 77 -19.92 12.27 -12.77
C GLU A 77 -18.68 11.90 -11.94
N GLN A 78 -18.36 10.60 -11.93
CA GLN A 78 -17.17 10.06 -11.31
C GLN A 78 -16.02 9.90 -12.31
N VAL A 79 -14.81 10.19 -11.83
CA VAL A 79 -13.54 9.89 -12.50
C VAL A 79 -12.69 8.96 -11.66
N ARG A 80 -11.87 8.16 -12.33
CA ARG A 80 -10.72 7.46 -11.75
C ARG A 80 -9.48 8.33 -11.95
N ILE A 81 -8.85 8.73 -10.86
CA ILE A 81 -7.54 9.39 -10.85
C ILE A 81 -6.51 8.31 -10.54
N SER A 82 -5.45 8.19 -11.35
CA SER A 82 -4.35 7.23 -11.14
C SER A 82 -3.00 7.93 -11.23
N GLY A 83 -1.93 7.29 -10.75
CA GLY A 83 -0.57 7.81 -10.86
C GLY A 83 0.48 6.85 -10.30
N GLU A 84 1.75 7.26 -10.34
CA GLU A 84 2.87 6.57 -9.71
C GLU A 84 3.35 7.30 -8.45
N TRP A 85 4.04 6.57 -7.58
CA TRP A 85 4.66 7.12 -6.38
C TRP A 85 6.03 6.47 -6.09
N SER A 86 6.95 7.24 -5.52
CA SER A 86 8.22 6.72 -5.01
C SER A 86 8.76 7.57 -3.86
N VAL A 87 9.51 6.96 -2.94
CA VAL A 87 10.18 7.66 -1.81
C VAL A 87 11.68 7.32 -1.80
N PRO A 88 12.55 8.25 -1.35
CA PRO A 88 14.00 8.06 -1.44
C PRO A 88 14.52 6.92 -0.54
N ASP A 89 15.63 6.31 -0.96
CA ASP A 89 16.34 5.28 -0.19
C ASP A 89 16.66 5.79 1.23
N GLY A 90 16.28 4.99 2.24
CA GLY A 90 16.45 5.35 3.65
C GLY A 90 15.21 5.97 4.33
N ALA A 91 14.07 6.09 3.62
CA ALA A 91 12.77 6.36 4.22
C ALA A 91 12.40 5.34 5.32
N VAL A 92 11.61 5.75 6.31
CA VAL A 92 11.20 4.93 7.46
C VAL A 92 9.69 4.94 7.70
N ALA A 93 9.21 3.92 8.42
CA ALA A 93 7.80 3.79 8.79
C ALA A 93 7.28 5.00 9.56
N GLY A 94 6.07 5.45 9.23
CA GLY A 94 5.43 6.63 9.79
C GLY A 94 5.75 7.95 9.06
N GLU A 95 6.70 7.96 8.12
CA GLU A 95 6.91 9.10 7.22
C GLU A 95 5.84 9.13 6.11
N THR A 96 5.62 10.32 5.55
CA THR A 96 4.46 10.59 4.69
C THR A 96 4.83 11.15 3.31
N PHE A 97 3.94 10.91 2.35
CA PHE A 97 3.92 11.52 1.02
C PHE A 97 2.47 11.87 0.63
N GLY A 98 2.27 12.74 -0.35
CA GLY A 98 0.90 13.21 -0.66
C GLY A 98 0.82 14.24 -1.78
N MET A 99 -0.41 14.65 -2.05
CA MET A 99 -0.80 15.69 -3.02
C MET A 99 -2.14 16.33 -2.60
N THR A 100 -2.53 17.43 -3.22
CA THR A 100 -3.89 17.99 -3.13
C THR A 100 -4.56 17.97 -4.50
N LEU A 101 -5.83 17.57 -4.54
CA LEU A 101 -6.59 17.54 -5.79
C LEU A 101 -6.92 18.95 -6.32
N PRO A 102 -7.07 19.11 -7.65
CA PRO A 102 -7.72 20.27 -8.24
C PRO A 102 -9.09 20.55 -7.61
N PRO A 103 -9.49 21.83 -7.40
CA PRO A 103 -10.78 22.20 -6.81
C PRO A 103 -11.98 21.73 -7.65
N GLU A 104 -11.79 21.46 -8.93
CA GLU A 104 -12.72 20.75 -9.81
C GLU A 104 -13.24 19.45 -9.17
N PHE A 105 -12.38 18.70 -8.48
CA PHE A 105 -12.70 17.39 -7.92
C PHE A 105 -13.10 17.43 -6.45
N HIS A 106 -13.94 16.47 -6.06
CA HIS A 106 -14.59 16.43 -4.77
C HIS A 106 -14.74 14.99 -4.22
N ARG A 107 -14.70 14.86 -2.90
CA ARG A 107 -15.05 13.63 -2.16
C ARG A 107 -16.20 13.93 -1.21
N GLN A 108 -17.30 13.17 -1.33
CA GLN A 108 -18.51 13.34 -0.50
C GLN A 108 -18.29 12.99 0.99
N ALA A 109 -17.30 12.15 1.28
CA ALA A 109 -16.87 11.81 2.62
C ALA A 109 -15.37 11.48 2.61
N ALA A 110 -14.69 11.77 3.72
CA ALA A 110 -13.31 11.41 3.93
C ALA A 110 -13.18 9.88 4.00
N GLY A 111 -12.09 9.33 3.50
CA GLY A 111 -11.90 7.89 3.38
C GLY A 111 -10.44 7.48 3.43
N THR A 112 -10.20 6.16 3.41
CA THR A 112 -8.87 5.58 3.41
C THR A 112 -8.76 4.45 2.40
N PHE A 113 -7.59 4.31 1.79
CA PHE A 113 -7.21 3.14 1.00
C PHE A 113 -5.79 2.67 1.35
N THR A 114 -5.43 1.48 0.89
CA THR A 114 -4.11 0.87 1.14
C THR A 114 -3.36 0.63 -0.16
N ILE A 115 -2.06 0.92 -0.14
CA ILE A 115 -1.11 0.55 -1.19
C ILE A 115 -0.39 -0.73 -0.73
N THR A 116 -0.41 -1.77 -1.56
CA THR A 116 -0.06 -3.14 -1.15
C THR A 116 1.02 -3.73 -2.07
N ASP A 117 1.91 -4.55 -1.52
CA ASP A 117 2.87 -5.35 -2.27
C ASP A 117 2.17 -6.53 -2.96
N PRO A 118 2.02 -6.56 -4.30
CA PRO A 118 1.28 -7.61 -5.00
C PRO A 118 1.99 -8.97 -4.96
N GLY A 119 3.27 -9.02 -4.57
CA GLY A 119 4.03 -10.25 -4.39
C GLY A 119 3.92 -10.85 -2.98
N THR A 120 3.71 -10.02 -1.95
CA THR A 120 3.70 -10.47 -0.53
C THR A 120 2.39 -10.23 0.22
N GLY A 121 1.48 -9.40 -0.30
CA GLY A 121 0.26 -8.97 0.37
C GLY A 121 0.50 -7.98 1.53
N ALA A 122 1.72 -7.45 1.68
CA ALA A 122 2.04 -6.49 2.74
C ALA A 122 1.57 -5.08 2.36
N VAL A 123 0.79 -4.43 3.25
CA VAL A 123 0.42 -3.01 3.08
C VAL A 123 1.68 -2.16 3.25
N MET A 124 2.13 -1.50 2.18
CA MET A 124 3.34 -0.67 2.12
C MET A 124 3.06 0.77 2.56
N ALA A 125 1.87 1.30 2.26
CA ALA A 125 1.39 2.58 2.76
C ALA A 125 -0.12 2.58 2.97
N THR A 126 -0.59 3.40 3.92
CA THR A 126 -2.03 3.68 4.12
C THR A 126 -2.29 5.13 3.76
N CYS A 127 -3.20 5.37 2.83
CA CYS A 127 -3.57 6.69 2.33
C CYS A 127 -4.91 7.14 2.90
N ALA A 128 -4.94 8.36 3.44
CA ALA A 128 -6.15 9.06 3.83
C ALA A 128 -6.48 10.15 2.80
N VAL A 129 -7.76 10.31 2.49
CA VAL A 129 -8.28 11.33 1.57
C VAL A 129 -9.33 12.16 2.29
N GLY A 130 -9.22 13.48 2.21
CA GLY A 130 -10.19 14.42 2.80
C GLY A 130 -11.58 14.37 2.14
N ASP A 131 -12.54 15.07 2.75
CA ASP A 131 -13.83 15.44 2.15
C ASP A 131 -13.80 16.86 1.58
N GLY A 132 -14.83 17.21 0.79
CA GLY A 132 -14.96 18.52 0.16
C GLY A 132 -14.31 18.59 -1.21
N SER A 133 -14.11 19.82 -1.70
CA SER A 133 -13.54 20.16 -3.02
C SER A 133 -12.05 20.47 -2.88
N GLY A 134 -11.24 19.97 -3.82
CA GLY A 134 -9.78 19.96 -3.72
C GLY A 134 -9.25 19.28 -2.45
N PRO A 135 -9.67 18.05 -2.10
CA PRO A 135 -9.23 17.39 -0.88
C PRO A 135 -7.76 16.95 -0.94
N ASP A 136 -7.10 17.00 0.22
CA ASP A 136 -5.75 16.45 0.43
C ASP A 136 -5.76 14.91 0.37
N VAL A 137 -4.67 14.35 -0.17
CA VAL A 137 -4.32 12.92 -0.13
C VAL A 137 -3.01 12.78 0.64
N VAL A 138 -3.03 12.05 1.76
CA VAL A 138 -1.84 11.81 2.59
C VAL A 138 -1.64 10.32 2.80
N CYS A 139 -0.58 9.79 2.22
CA CYS A 139 -0.12 8.41 2.39
C CYS A 139 0.98 8.33 3.46
N THR A 140 0.86 7.35 4.36
CA THR A 140 1.82 7.08 5.44
C THR A 140 2.46 5.71 5.23
N LEU A 141 3.80 5.67 5.20
CA LEU A 141 4.58 4.44 5.04
C LEU A 141 4.46 3.53 6.26
N THR A 142 4.37 2.21 6.06
CA THR A 142 4.28 1.23 7.16
C THR A 142 5.64 0.58 7.49
N ASP A 143 5.67 -0.27 8.50
CA ASP A 143 6.86 -1.10 8.80
C ASP A 143 7.27 -2.04 7.64
N ALA A 144 6.42 -2.27 6.63
CA ALA A 144 6.69 -3.17 5.50
C ALA A 144 7.79 -2.69 4.54
N ILE A 145 8.20 -1.41 4.63
CA ILE A 145 9.37 -0.88 3.89
C ILE A 145 10.71 -1.11 4.63
N THR A 146 10.69 -1.61 5.87
CA THR A 146 11.90 -1.73 6.70
C THR A 146 12.95 -2.64 6.06
N GLY A 147 14.13 -2.11 5.75
CA GLY A 147 15.23 -2.86 5.13
C GLY A 147 15.11 -3.05 3.61
N LYS A 148 14.05 -2.50 3.00
CA LYS A 148 13.89 -2.36 1.55
C LYS A 148 14.42 -0.98 1.08
N GLU A 149 14.81 -0.92 -0.17
CA GLU A 149 15.19 0.30 -0.92
C GLU A 149 14.40 0.36 -2.24
N GLN A 150 14.51 1.44 -3.01
CA GLN A 150 13.77 1.66 -4.26
C GLN A 150 12.25 1.49 -4.04
N ILE A 151 11.74 2.16 -3.01
CA ILE A 151 10.35 2.06 -2.57
C ILE A 151 9.45 2.86 -3.52
N GLY A 152 8.47 2.20 -4.14
CA GLY A 152 7.50 2.86 -5.01
C GLY A 152 6.57 1.90 -5.75
N GLY A 153 5.68 2.46 -6.55
CA GLY A 153 4.69 1.73 -7.34
C GLY A 153 3.59 2.63 -7.85
N THR A 154 2.35 2.16 -7.83
CA THR A 154 1.17 2.84 -8.39
C THR A 154 0.17 3.22 -7.30
N PHE A 155 -0.71 4.18 -7.61
CA PHE A 155 -1.92 4.42 -6.84
C PHE A 155 -3.08 4.81 -7.74
N TRP A 156 -4.31 4.68 -7.21
CA TRP A 156 -5.51 5.20 -7.84
C TRP A 156 -6.58 5.53 -6.80
N MET A 157 -7.52 6.39 -7.16
CA MET A 157 -8.74 6.65 -6.38
C MET A 157 -9.88 7.21 -7.24
N GLN A 158 -11.10 7.12 -6.72
CA GLN A 158 -12.28 7.73 -7.34
C GLN A 158 -12.50 9.16 -6.82
N ALA A 159 -12.94 10.08 -7.68
CA ALA A 159 -13.39 11.42 -7.30
C ALA A 159 -14.61 11.86 -8.12
N THR A 160 -15.37 12.85 -7.64
CA THR A 160 -16.51 13.43 -8.35
C THR A 160 -16.13 14.78 -8.97
N ALA A 161 -16.49 15.01 -10.22
CA ALA A 161 -16.35 16.30 -10.89
C ALA A 161 -17.40 17.30 -10.34
N SER A 162 -17.01 18.19 -9.43
CA SER A 162 -17.92 19.08 -8.69
C SER A 162 -18.10 20.47 -9.30
N HIS A 163 -17.11 20.96 -10.05
CA HIS A 163 -17.15 22.26 -10.72
C HIS A 163 -16.96 22.09 -12.23
N THR A 164 -17.68 22.89 -13.01
CA THR A 164 -17.50 22.97 -14.46
C THR A 164 -16.31 23.85 -14.81
N THR A 165 -15.57 23.48 -15.86
CA THR A 165 -14.44 24.25 -16.37
C THR A 165 -14.35 24.11 -17.88
N THR A 166 -14.00 25.18 -18.58
CA THR A 166 -13.68 25.16 -20.02
C THR A 166 -12.18 25.05 -20.28
N SER A 167 -11.38 24.75 -19.23
CA SER A 167 -10.01 24.30 -19.39
C SER A 167 -10.01 22.83 -19.79
N GLU A 168 -9.14 22.45 -20.72
CA GLU A 168 -8.94 21.05 -21.11
C GLU A 168 -7.90 20.36 -20.20
N THR A 169 -7.29 21.12 -19.27
CA THR A 169 -6.34 20.63 -18.26
C THR A 169 -6.67 21.14 -16.86
N VAL A 170 -6.17 20.43 -15.85
CA VAL A 170 -6.23 20.79 -14.41
C VAL A 170 -4.86 20.69 -13.75
N GLU A 171 -4.66 21.41 -12.64
CA GLU A 171 -3.38 21.52 -11.94
C GLU A 171 -3.41 20.73 -10.60
N PHE A 172 -2.59 19.68 -10.49
CA PHE A 172 -2.39 18.93 -9.24
C PHE A 172 -1.22 19.50 -8.47
N ASP A 173 -1.42 19.85 -7.19
CA ASP A 173 -0.32 20.26 -6.30
C ASP A 173 0.31 19.03 -5.64
N LEU A 174 1.54 18.71 -6.04
CA LEU A 174 2.34 17.61 -5.51
C LEU A 174 3.32 18.09 -4.42
N GLY A 175 3.22 19.35 -3.97
CA GLY A 175 4.01 19.98 -2.92
C GLY A 175 5.21 20.77 -3.43
N ASP A 176 6.22 20.08 -3.96
CA ASP A 176 7.42 20.73 -4.52
C ASP A 176 7.25 21.08 -6.02
N THR A 177 6.20 20.54 -6.66
CA THR A 177 5.89 20.67 -8.09
C THR A 177 4.39 20.66 -8.33
N VAL A 178 3.94 21.36 -9.38
CA VAL A 178 2.57 21.25 -9.91
C VAL A 178 2.60 20.44 -11.21
N GLU A 179 1.75 19.43 -11.33
CA GLU A 179 1.58 18.63 -12.55
C GLU A 179 0.30 19.04 -13.28
N ILE A 180 0.41 19.33 -14.58
CA ILE A 180 -0.71 19.74 -15.43
C ILE A 180 -1.21 18.49 -16.15
N VAL A 181 -2.47 18.12 -15.92
CA VAL A 181 -3.06 16.86 -16.37
C VAL A 181 -4.23 17.14 -17.31
N ASP A 182 -4.26 16.46 -18.45
CA ASP A 182 -5.36 16.52 -19.42
C ASP A 182 -6.64 15.91 -18.83
N LEU A 183 -7.78 16.58 -19.05
CA LEU A 183 -9.09 16.04 -18.73
C LEU A 183 -9.56 15.05 -19.81
N PRO A 184 -10.41 14.05 -19.49
CA PRO A 184 -11.02 13.21 -20.50
C PRO A 184 -11.92 14.04 -21.43
N GLY A 185 -11.63 14.03 -22.74
CA GLY A 185 -12.46 14.63 -23.78
C GLY A 185 -12.29 16.14 -24.01
N ASP A 186 -12.79 16.62 -25.14
CA ASP A 186 -12.68 18.02 -25.56
C ASP A 186 -13.58 18.95 -24.73
N GLY A 187 -13.12 20.17 -24.45
CA GLY A 187 -13.93 21.23 -23.82
C GLY A 187 -14.00 21.24 -22.30
N GLY A 188 -13.31 20.34 -21.60
CA GLY A 188 -13.18 20.34 -20.14
C GLY A 188 -14.31 19.64 -19.38
N ILE A 189 -14.60 20.09 -18.15
CA ILE A 189 -15.72 19.58 -17.36
C ILE A 189 -16.99 20.33 -17.75
N VAL A 190 -17.86 19.65 -18.51
CA VAL A 190 -19.11 20.21 -19.01
C VAL A 190 -20.21 20.22 -17.93
N PRO A 191 -21.27 21.04 -18.06
CA PRO A 191 -22.42 20.99 -17.17
C PRO A 191 -23.08 19.60 -17.10
N GLU A 192 -23.77 19.32 -15.99
CA GLU A 192 -24.72 18.21 -15.84
C GLU A 192 -25.68 18.15 -17.04
N ASP A 193 -25.93 16.96 -17.58
CA ASP A 193 -27.00 16.81 -18.58
C ASP A 193 -28.36 16.89 -17.87
N LEU A 194 -29.12 17.93 -18.20
CA LEU A 194 -30.44 18.21 -17.63
C LEU A 194 -31.58 17.89 -18.59
N ASN A 195 -31.34 17.22 -19.72
CA ASN A 195 -32.43 16.70 -20.55
C ASN A 195 -33.23 15.65 -19.76
N GLU A 196 -34.56 15.65 -19.92
CA GLU A 196 -35.43 14.62 -19.34
C GLU A 196 -35.29 13.30 -20.11
N ASP A 197 -34.99 12.21 -19.40
CA ASP A 197 -34.94 10.86 -19.97
C ASP A 197 -36.24 10.46 -20.68
N ALA A 198 -36.10 9.73 -21.78
CA ALA A 198 -37.25 9.33 -22.60
C ALA A 198 -38.13 8.25 -21.95
N GLU A 199 -37.57 7.44 -21.05
CA GLU A 199 -38.25 6.32 -20.37
C GLU A 199 -37.80 6.22 -18.89
N PRO A 200 -38.58 5.60 -18.00
CA PRO A 200 -38.19 5.36 -16.61
C PRO A 200 -36.87 4.61 -16.47
N TYR A 201 -36.04 5.07 -15.54
CA TYR A 201 -34.71 4.52 -15.28
C TYR A 201 -34.50 4.19 -13.81
N LYS A 202 -33.46 3.41 -13.52
CA LYS A 202 -33.02 3.07 -12.17
C LYS A 202 -31.50 3.19 -12.07
N TYR A 203 -30.98 3.69 -10.95
CA TYR A 203 -29.55 3.68 -10.65
C TYR A 203 -29.29 3.42 -9.17
N ALA A 204 -28.07 2.95 -8.86
CA ALA A 204 -27.58 2.78 -7.50
C ALA A 204 -26.55 3.86 -7.16
N GLY A 205 -26.60 4.37 -5.92
CA GLY A 205 -25.58 5.25 -5.36
C GLY A 205 -24.53 4.50 -4.55
N ALA A 206 -23.53 5.23 -4.04
CA ALA A 206 -22.43 4.67 -3.26
C ALA A 206 -22.92 3.95 -1.99
N SER A 207 -22.32 2.80 -1.69
CA SER A 207 -22.55 2.03 -0.47
C SER A 207 -21.52 2.37 0.61
N THR A 208 -21.93 2.41 1.87
CA THR A 208 -21.02 2.39 3.03
C THR A 208 -21.62 1.47 4.09
N GLY A 209 -20.86 0.46 4.52
CA GLY A 209 -21.37 -0.54 5.47
C GLY A 209 -22.54 -1.39 4.95
N GLY A 210 -22.71 -1.49 3.63
CA GLY A 210 -23.83 -2.19 2.99
C GLY A 210 -25.13 -1.40 2.94
N HIS A 211 -25.14 -0.13 3.33
CA HIS A 211 -26.27 0.77 3.16
C HIS A 211 -26.28 1.36 1.74
N LEU A 212 -27.20 0.90 0.90
CA LEU A 212 -27.23 1.11 -0.55
C LEU A 212 -28.32 2.14 -0.90
N LYS A 213 -27.94 3.28 -1.50
CA LYS A 213 -28.90 4.22 -2.10
C LYS A 213 -29.42 3.65 -3.43
N TRP A 214 -30.72 3.70 -3.65
CA TRP A 214 -31.34 3.48 -4.96
C TRP A 214 -32.19 4.67 -5.37
N VAL A 215 -32.27 4.91 -6.68
CA VAL A 215 -33.14 5.93 -7.26
C VAL A 215 -33.86 5.34 -8.46
N VAL A 216 -35.16 5.58 -8.54
CA VAL A 216 -36.00 5.31 -9.70
C VAL A 216 -36.51 6.64 -10.25
N GLY A 217 -36.13 6.96 -11.49
CA GLY A 217 -36.58 8.15 -12.21
C GLY A 217 -37.86 7.88 -13.01
N ILE A 218 -38.80 8.80 -12.96
CA ILE A 218 -40.09 8.75 -13.66
C ILE A 218 -40.25 10.04 -14.47
N PRO A 219 -40.01 10.00 -15.80
CA PRO A 219 -40.21 11.14 -16.68
C PRO A 219 -41.67 11.62 -16.71
N SER A 220 -41.86 12.90 -17.00
CA SER A 220 -43.14 13.60 -17.03
C SER A 220 -44.17 12.96 -17.98
N ALA A 221 -43.71 12.27 -19.02
CA ALA A 221 -44.53 11.51 -19.96
C ALA A 221 -45.20 10.26 -19.33
N TYR A 222 -44.74 9.78 -18.17
CA TYR A 222 -45.23 8.57 -17.50
C TYR A 222 -46.21 8.88 -16.35
N VAL A 223 -46.62 10.14 -16.19
CA VAL A 223 -47.51 10.60 -15.12
C VAL A 223 -48.96 10.68 -15.63
N ASP A 224 -49.56 9.53 -15.93
CA ASP A 224 -50.93 9.48 -16.47
C ASP A 224 -51.97 9.99 -15.44
N ALA A 225 -52.89 10.83 -15.90
CA ALA A 225 -53.96 11.46 -15.12
C ALA A 225 -53.53 12.13 -13.78
N GLY A 226 -52.25 12.44 -13.58
CA GLY A 226 -51.71 12.95 -12.31
C GLY A 226 -51.38 11.86 -11.29
N GLY A 227 -50.93 10.69 -11.74
CA GLY A 227 -50.44 9.59 -10.91
C GLY A 227 -49.54 8.62 -11.66
N PHE A 228 -48.99 7.64 -10.94
CA PHE A 228 -48.23 6.50 -11.48
C PHE A 228 -48.10 5.41 -10.41
N THR A 229 -47.66 4.21 -10.81
CA THR A 229 -47.33 3.11 -9.89
C THR A 229 -45.89 2.65 -10.08
N ILE A 230 -45.23 2.27 -8.99
CA ILE A 230 -43.93 1.60 -8.99
C ILE A 230 -44.09 0.26 -8.27
N SER A 231 -43.57 -0.82 -8.84
CA SER A 231 -43.42 -2.11 -8.15
C SER A 231 -41.95 -2.52 -8.25
N ASP A 232 -41.27 -2.60 -7.10
CA ASP A 232 -39.81 -2.68 -6.97
C ASP A 232 -39.44 -3.99 -6.26
N THR A 233 -38.44 -4.74 -6.73
CA THR A 233 -38.14 -6.11 -6.23
C THR A 233 -36.66 -6.44 -6.37
N LEU A 234 -36.09 -6.95 -5.28
CA LEU A 234 -34.66 -7.24 -5.15
C LEU A 234 -34.28 -8.51 -5.94
N ASP A 235 -33.11 -8.50 -6.57
CA ASP A 235 -32.68 -9.59 -7.47
C ASP A 235 -32.16 -10.80 -6.68
N ALA A 236 -33.05 -11.78 -6.41
CA ALA A 236 -32.75 -13.01 -5.67
C ALA A 236 -31.74 -14.00 -6.34
N GLY A 237 -30.98 -13.54 -7.33
CA GLY A 237 -29.81 -14.22 -7.91
C GLY A 237 -28.47 -13.50 -7.64
N LEU A 238 -28.52 -12.42 -6.84
CA LEU A 238 -27.40 -11.54 -6.48
C LEU A 238 -27.30 -11.45 -4.94
N ALA A 239 -26.47 -10.56 -4.39
CA ALA A 239 -26.19 -10.52 -2.95
C ALA A 239 -27.41 -10.13 -2.08
N ASP A 240 -27.56 -10.80 -0.93
CA ASP A 240 -28.71 -10.67 -0.04
C ASP A 240 -28.77 -9.28 0.63
N HIS A 241 -29.90 -8.59 0.47
CA HIS A 241 -30.21 -7.29 1.08
C HIS A 241 -31.72 -7.14 1.28
N HIS A 242 -32.15 -6.20 2.12
CA HIS A 242 -33.55 -5.89 2.39
C HIS A 242 -33.84 -4.39 2.37
N TYR A 243 -35.10 -4.00 2.14
CA TYR A 243 -35.52 -2.60 2.25
C TYR A 243 -35.45 -2.08 3.70
N THR A 244 -34.86 -0.90 3.87
CA THR A 244 -34.81 -0.19 5.17
C THR A 244 -36.17 0.35 5.63
N GLY A 245 -37.15 0.45 4.72
CA GLY A 245 -38.43 1.10 4.93
C GLY A 245 -38.42 2.62 4.68
N GLU A 246 -37.25 3.21 4.37
CA GLU A 246 -37.12 4.64 4.06
C GLU A 246 -37.30 4.90 2.55
N LEU A 247 -38.31 5.70 2.18
CA LEU A 247 -38.54 6.16 0.81
C LEU A 247 -39.07 7.60 0.80
N THR A 248 -38.40 8.47 0.03
CA THR A 248 -38.87 9.83 -0.31
C THR A 248 -39.19 9.92 -1.79
N LEU A 249 -40.35 10.45 -2.14
CA LEU A 249 -40.67 10.83 -3.51
C LEU A 249 -40.40 12.32 -3.70
N ASN A 250 -39.60 12.67 -4.71
CA ASN A 250 -39.29 14.03 -5.11
C ASN A 250 -39.88 14.35 -6.49
N GLN A 251 -40.02 15.64 -6.79
CA GLN A 251 -40.42 16.17 -8.10
C GLN A 251 -39.52 17.33 -8.54
N ARG A 252 -39.25 17.47 -9.84
CA ARG A 252 -38.49 18.58 -10.43
C ARG A 252 -39.25 19.12 -11.65
N PRO A 253 -39.46 20.45 -11.77
CA PRO A 253 -40.12 21.03 -12.94
C PRO A 253 -39.42 20.69 -14.26
N VAL A 254 -40.19 20.54 -15.33
CA VAL A 254 -39.71 20.26 -16.68
C VAL A 254 -40.22 21.31 -17.65
N GLU A 255 -39.30 21.99 -18.35
CA GLU A 255 -39.61 22.95 -19.40
C GLU A 255 -38.97 22.52 -20.73
N ASN A 256 -39.80 22.26 -21.75
CA ASN A 256 -39.38 21.84 -23.10
C ASN A 256 -38.52 20.55 -23.15
N GLY A 257 -38.66 19.65 -22.18
CA GLY A 257 -37.86 18.43 -22.06
C GLY A 257 -36.53 18.62 -21.32
N VAL A 258 -36.38 19.73 -20.59
CA VAL A 258 -35.21 20.00 -19.72
C VAL A 258 -35.69 20.17 -18.27
N LEU A 259 -35.00 19.51 -17.34
CA LEU A 259 -35.16 19.63 -15.90
C LEU A 259 -34.71 21.02 -15.43
N VAL A 260 -35.59 21.78 -14.77
CA VAL A 260 -35.29 23.15 -14.32
C VAL A 260 -35.57 23.37 -12.84
N GLY A 261 -34.73 24.18 -12.19
CA GLY A 261 -34.76 24.38 -10.75
C GLY A 261 -34.29 23.14 -9.97
N GLU A 262 -34.72 23.04 -8.72
CA GLU A 262 -34.29 22.02 -7.76
C GLU A 262 -35.31 20.89 -7.62
N TRP A 263 -34.84 19.71 -7.19
CA TRP A 263 -35.70 18.64 -6.67
C TRP A 263 -36.40 19.09 -5.38
N ALA A 264 -37.72 18.88 -5.30
CA ALA A 264 -38.54 19.21 -4.14
C ALA A 264 -39.34 17.98 -3.66
N PRO A 265 -39.48 17.73 -2.35
CA PRO A 265 -40.22 16.58 -1.84
C PRO A 265 -41.72 16.68 -2.12
N VAL A 266 -42.31 15.58 -2.59
CA VAL A 266 -43.75 15.42 -2.77
C VAL A 266 -44.41 15.22 -1.41
N ALA A 267 -45.61 15.78 -1.23
CA ALA A 267 -46.36 15.59 0.01
C ALA A 267 -46.75 14.11 0.19
N THR A 268 -46.53 13.55 1.39
CA THR A 268 -46.88 12.16 1.75
C THR A 268 -48.39 11.86 1.75
N THR A 269 -49.24 12.85 1.48
CA THR A 269 -50.66 12.67 1.17
C THR A 269 -50.92 12.24 -0.29
N ASN A 270 -49.93 12.39 -1.17
CA ASN A 270 -50.05 12.21 -2.61
C ASN A 270 -49.39 10.91 -3.10
N TYR A 271 -48.79 10.12 -2.19
CA TYR A 271 -48.32 8.78 -2.49
C TYR A 271 -48.47 7.86 -1.27
N GLN A 272 -48.67 6.57 -1.53
CA GLN A 272 -48.64 5.51 -0.52
C GLN A 272 -47.56 4.49 -0.91
N VAL A 273 -46.79 4.00 0.06
CA VAL A 273 -45.83 2.91 -0.10
C VAL A 273 -46.28 1.72 0.75
N VAL A 274 -46.13 0.51 0.22
CA VAL A 274 -46.38 -0.75 0.92
C VAL A 274 -45.19 -1.68 0.70
N PHE A 275 -44.32 -1.78 1.70
CA PHE A 275 -43.25 -2.78 1.73
C PHE A 275 -43.84 -4.17 2.04
N ALA A 276 -43.34 -5.20 1.35
CA ALA A 276 -43.70 -6.58 1.63
C ALA A 276 -43.09 -7.06 2.96
N ALA A 277 -43.76 -8.02 3.60
CA ALA A 277 -43.39 -8.50 4.94
C ALA A 277 -42.12 -9.38 4.97
N ASP A 278 -41.58 -9.72 3.82
CA ASP A 278 -40.28 -10.38 3.61
C ASP A 278 -39.12 -9.39 3.46
N GLY A 279 -39.40 -8.10 3.26
CA GLY A 279 -38.38 -7.08 3.00
C GLY A 279 -37.78 -7.12 1.58
N GLN A 280 -38.36 -7.89 0.65
CA GLN A 280 -37.82 -8.17 -0.69
C GLN A 280 -38.55 -7.45 -1.84
N SER A 281 -39.69 -6.80 -1.57
CA SER A 281 -40.41 -5.96 -2.56
C SER A 281 -41.13 -4.77 -1.91
N PHE A 282 -41.47 -3.76 -2.72
CA PHE A 282 -42.47 -2.75 -2.36
C PHE A 282 -43.33 -2.33 -3.56
N ASP A 283 -44.58 -1.95 -3.27
CA ASP A 283 -45.44 -1.23 -4.19
C ASP A 283 -45.58 0.24 -3.74
N LEU A 284 -45.48 1.19 -4.68
CA LEU A 284 -45.78 2.60 -4.48
C LEU A 284 -46.88 3.04 -5.45
N VAL A 285 -47.89 3.74 -4.94
CA VAL A 285 -48.95 4.35 -5.74
C VAL A 285 -48.97 5.85 -5.49
N ALA A 286 -48.71 6.66 -6.53
CA ALA A 286 -48.76 8.11 -6.49
C ALA A 286 -50.02 8.64 -7.19
N SER A 287 -50.66 9.68 -6.64
CA SER A 287 -51.90 10.25 -7.18
C SER A 287 -52.14 11.68 -6.69
N GLY A 288 -52.93 12.46 -7.46
CA GLY A 288 -53.17 13.88 -7.16
C GLY A 288 -51.95 14.77 -7.43
N LEU A 289 -51.04 14.29 -8.29
CA LEU A 289 -49.89 15.03 -8.79
C LEU A 289 -50.30 15.99 -9.93
N PRO A 290 -49.48 17.02 -10.23
CA PRO A 290 -49.52 17.71 -11.52
C PRO A 290 -49.51 16.71 -12.70
N ALA A 291 -50.49 16.82 -13.60
CA ALA A 291 -50.65 15.92 -14.74
C ALA A 291 -49.73 16.24 -15.95
N SER A 292 -48.74 17.12 -15.77
CA SER A 292 -47.67 17.44 -16.72
C SER A 292 -46.66 18.40 -16.09
N GLY A 293 -45.48 18.55 -16.72
CA GLY A 293 -44.49 19.58 -16.38
C GLY A 293 -43.62 19.29 -15.16
N PHE A 294 -43.59 18.05 -14.67
CA PHE A 294 -42.74 17.58 -13.59
C PHE A 294 -42.23 16.17 -13.88
N ALA A 295 -40.92 15.96 -13.71
CA ALA A 295 -40.32 14.63 -13.52
C ALA A 295 -40.35 14.27 -12.03
N TYR A 296 -40.23 12.98 -11.72
CA TYR A 296 -40.22 12.47 -10.35
C TYR A 296 -39.03 11.53 -10.09
N GLU A 297 -38.54 11.52 -8.86
CA GLU A 297 -37.52 10.57 -8.37
C GLU A 297 -38.04 9.90 -7.09
N ALA A 298 -38.12 8.57 -7.08
CA ALA A 298 -38.28 7.80 -5.85
C ALA A 298 -36.89 7.41 -5.32
N VAL A 299 -36.49 7.97 -4.17
CA VAL A 299 -35.21 7.73 -3.51
C VAL A 299 -35.44 6.89 -2.26
N TYR A 300 -34.78 5.73 -2.17
CA TYR A 300 -34.90 4.80 -1.04
C TYR A 300 -33.59 4.05 -0.79
N TYR A 301 -33.54 3.27 0.29
CA TYR A 301 -32.33 2.56 0.71
C TYR A 301 -32.59 1.07 0.99
N THR A 302 -31.67 0.21 0.57
CA THR A 302 -31.56 -1.17 1.06
C THR A 302 -30.35 -1.32 1.98
N GLN A 303 -30.36 -2.37 2.78
CA GLN A 303 -29.27 -2.74 3.67
C GLN A 303 -28.86 -4.18 3.37
N SER A 304 -27.57 -4.40 3.10
CA SER A 304 -26.98 -5.74 2.99
C SER A 304 -27.20 -6.55 4.27
N ASP A 305 -27.61 -7.81 4.11
CA ASP A 305 -27.86 -8.75 5.21
C ASP A 305 -26.56 -9.27 5.84
N LEU A 306 -25.46 -9.19 5.08
CA LEU A 306 -24.12 -9.61 5.48
C LEU A 306 -23.10 -8.44 5.43
N PRO A 307 -21.96 -8.54 6.13
CA PRO A 307 -20.85 -7.59 5.96
C PRO A 307 -20.34 -7.64 4.52
N VAL A 308 -20.40 -6.50 3.81
CA VAL A 308 -20.10 -6.46 2.38
C VAL A 308 -18.64 -6.74 2.04
N VAL A 309 -18.41 -7.33 0.87
CA VAL A 309 -17.08 -7.70 0.35
C VAL A 309 -16.83 -7.05 -1.01
N GLU A 310 -15.58 -6.73 -1.34
CA GLU A 310 -15.24 -6.21 -2.67
C GLU A 310 -15.63 -7.20 -3.78
N GLY A 311 -16.14 -6.68 -4.91
CA GLY A 311 -16.63 -7.47 -6.04
C GLY A 311 -18.03 -8.07 -5.83
N GLU A 312 -18.62 -7.92 -4.65
CA GLU A 312 -20.01 -8.30 -4.37
C GLU A 312 -20.98 -7.42 -5.18
N VAL A 313 -22.01 -8.05 -5.76
CA VAL A 313 -22.98 -7.37 -6.64
C VAL A 313 -24.36 -7.48 -6.03
N PHE A 314 -24.95 -6.33 -5.71
CA PHE A 314 -26.35 -6.18 -5.34
C PHE A 314 -27.17 -5.84 -6.59
N GLY A 315 -28.38 -6.38 -6.72
CA GLY A 315 -29.27 -6.08 -7.84
C GLY A 315 -30.68 -5.74 -7.39
N ASN A 316 -31.34 -4.86 -8.15
CA ASN A 316 -32.71 -4.47 -7.90
C ASN A 316 -33.44 -4.07 -9.20
N HIS A 317 -34.58 -4.71 -9.46
CA HIS A 317 -35.46 -4.54 -10.61
C HIS A 317 -36.68 -3.66 -10.26
N VAL A 318 -37.27 -2.96 -11.24
CA VAL A 318 -38.48 -2.15 -11.04
C VAL A 318 -39.38 -2.13 -12.28
N ILE A 319 -40.69 -2.07 -12.04
CA ILE A 319 -41.70 -1.76 -13.05
C ILE A 319 -42.37 -0.42 -12.69
N VAL A 320 -42.23 0.58 -13.57
CA VAL A 320 -42.88 1.88 -13.48
C VAL A 320 -44.04 1.91 -14.47
N ASN A 321 -45.28 1.88 -13.95
CA ASN A 321 -46.54 1.59 -14.66
C ASN A 321 -46.51 0.24 -15.41
N THR A 322 -45.84 0.21 -16.56
CA THR A 322 -45.66 -0.96 -17.44
C THR A 322 -44.26 -1.03 -18.07
N THR A 323 -43.36 -0.08 -17.78
CA THR A 323 -41.97 -0.11 -18.26
C THR A 323 -41.10 -0.75 -17.19
N GLU A 324 -40.35 -1.76 -17.59
CA GLU A 324 -39.42 -2.54 -16.77
C GLU A 324 -38.00 -1.98 -16.91
N THR A 325 -37.28 -1.82 -15.81
CA THR A 325 -35.87 -1.41 -15.78
C THR A 325 -35.19 -1.95 -14.52
N SER A 326 -33.86 -2.01 -14.50
CA SER A 326 -33.10 -2.54 -13.35
C SER A 326 -31.74 -1.86 -13.23
N ALA A 327 -31.15 -1.98 -12.04
CA ALA A 327 -29.79 -1.54 -11.78
C ALA A 327 -29.07 -2.50 -10.84
N THR A 328 -27.74 -2.50 -10.91
CA THR A 328 -26.88 -3.20 -9.96
C THR A 328 -25.93 -2.24 -9.27
N HIS A 329 -25.44 -2.64 -8.10
CA HIS A 329 -24.34 -1.99 -7.40
C HIS A 329 -23.25 -3.02 -7.13
N THR A 330 -22.09 -2.85 -7.77
CA THR A 330 -20.89 -3.61 -7.43
C THR A 330 -20.12 -2.88 -6.34
N VAL A 331 -19.88 -3.54 -5.21
CA VAL A 331 -19.00 -3.04 -4.16
C VAL A 331 -17.59 -2.96 -4.73
N THR A 332 -17.06 -1.76 -4.85
CA THR A 332 -15.75 -1.46 -5.43
C THR A 332 -14.94 -0.61 -4.47
N GLU A 333 -13.62 -0.80 -4.46
CA GLU A 333 -12.74 0.14 -3.75
C GLU A 333 -12.88 1.56 -4.33
N THR A 334 -12.77 2.58 -3.47
CA THR A 334 -12.74 3.99 -3.90
C THR A 334 -11.31 4.52 -4.05
N GLY A 335 -10.32 3.62 -4.01
CA GLY A 335 -8.90 3.82 -4.23
C GLY A 335 -8.09 2.63 -3.72
N GLY A 336 -6.84 2.53 -4.17
CA GLY A 336 -5.90 1.43 -3.90
C GLY A 336 -4.55 1.69 -4.57
N GLY A 337 -3.66 0.70 -4.64
CA GLY A 337 -2.39 0.82 -5.38
C GLY A 337 -1.40 -0.30 -5.11
N ASP A 338 -0.40 -0.43 -6.00
CA ASP A 338 0.72 -1.35 -5.82
C ASP A 338 1.93 -0.65 -5.17
N GLY A 339 2.67 -1.36 -4.33
CA GLY A 339 3.88 -0.86 -3.69
C GLY A 339 4.96 -1.93 -3.58
N THR A 340 6.15 -1.66 -4.11
CA THR A 340 7.27 -2.62 -4.09
C THR A 340 8.51 -2.00 -3.43
N GLY A 341 9.51 -2.84 -3.19
CA GLY A 341 10.79 -2.42 -2.63
C GLY A 341 11.79 -3.58 -2.61
N VAL A 342 13.05 -3.27 -2.86
CA VAL A 342 14.13 -4.24 -3.04
C VAL A 342 14.86 -4.47 -1.73
N GLU A 343 14.77 -5.68 -1.18
CA GLU A 343 15.70 -6.15 -0.15
C GLU A 343 17.05 -6.50 -0.80
N TYR A 344 18.16 -6.24 -0.09
CA TYR A 344 19.51 -6.48 -0.58
C TYR A 344 20.25 -7.52 0.27
N THR A 345 21.07 -8.34 -0.39
CA THR A 345 21.93 -9.34 0.26
C THR A 345 23.36 -9.32 -0.31
N ARG A 346 24.25 -10.13 0.29
CA ARG A 346 25.70 -10.15 0.06
C ARG A 346 26.31 -11.49 0.51
N PHE A 347 27.57 -11.72 0.17
CA PHE A 347 28.41 -12.70 0.86
C PHE A 347 29.58 -12.00 1.56
N SER A 348 30.09 -12.61 2.63
CA SER A 348 31.42 -12.32 3.16
C SER A 348 32.33 -13.54 2.95
N ILE A 349 33.63 -13.33 2.74
CA ILE A 349 34.58 -14.41 2.48
C ILE A 349 35.86 -14.22 3.30
N THR A 350 36.26 -15.27 4.01
CA THR A 350 37.50 -15.30 4.81
C THR A 350 38.50 -16.26 4.16
N LYS A 351 39.76 -15.84 4.03
CA LYS A 351 40.82 -16.71 3.50
C LYS A 351 41.40 -17.62 4.58
N ALA A 352 41.40 -18.93 4.32
CA ALA A 352 42.05 -19.95 5.14
C ALA A 352 43.20 -20.61 4.37
N LEU A 353 44.30 -20.90 5.06
CA LEU A 353 45.47 -21.58 4.49
C LEU A 353 45.76 -22.88 5.25
N THR A 354 46.19 -23.89 4.50
CA THR A 354 46.59 -25.20 5.01
C THR A 354 47.87 -25.68 4.32
N GLY A 355 48.45 -26.79 4.76
CA GLY A 355 49.63 -27.40 4.16
C GLY A 355 50.98 -26.86 4.68
N PRO A 356 52.10 -27.49 4.31
CA PRO A 356 53.41 -27.24 4.93
C PRO A 356 53.98 -25.82 4.81
N GLN A 357 53.52 -25.03 3.84
CA GLN A 357 54.00 -23.66 3.59
C GLN A 357 52.99 -22.57 3.97
N ALA A 358 51.90 -22.89 4.71
CA ALA A 358 50.88 -21.91 5.07
C ALA A 358 51.45 -20.69 5.82
N GLU A 359 52.41 -20.90 6.73
CA GLU A 359 53.10 -19.82 7.46
C GLU A 359 53.97 -18.92 6.57
N ALA A 360 54.48 -19.42 5.44
CA ALA A 360 55.23 -18.61 4.48
C ALA A 360 54.32 -17.77 3.57
N ALA A 361 53.02 -18.09 3.53
CA ALA A 361 52.02 -17.46 2.68
C ALA A 361 50.94 -16.65 3.42
N LYS A 362 50.98 -16.62 4.76
CA LYS A 362 49.98 -15.92 5.60
C LYS A 362 49.92 -14.40 5.37
N ASP A 363 51.06 -13.78 5.07
CA ASP A 363 51.20 -12.35 4.82
C ASP A 363 50.95 -12.00 3.34
N ALA A 364 50.59 -12.99 2.51
CA ALA A 364 50.23 -12.79 1.12
C ALA A 364 48.77 -12.38 0.95
N THR A 365 48.50 -11.77 -0.20
CA THR A 365 47.19 -11.23 -0.58
C THR A 365 46.57 -12.12 -1.66
N TYR A 366 45.27 -12.39 -1.54
CA TYR A 366 44.52 -13.25 -2.44
C TYR A 366 43.41 -12.46 -3.15
N THR A 367 43.09 -12.86 -4.37
CA THR A 367 42.20 -12.10 -5.25
C THR A 367 40.99 -12.96 -5.62
N VAL A 368 39.78 -12.46 -5.38
CA VAL A 368 38.55 -13.14 -5.73
C VAL A 368 37.79 -12.29 -6.75
N ARG A 369 37.47 -12.88 -7.90
CA ARG A 369 36.55 -12.32 -8.88
C ARG A 369 35.15 -12.84 -8.57
N TYR A 370 34.14 -11.99 -8.72
CA TYR A 370 32.75 -12.43 -8.62
C TYR A 370 31.80 -11.61 -9.50
N SER A 371 30.67 -12.20 -9.85
CA SER A 371 29.58 -11.56 -10.60
C SER A 371 28.22 -12.02 -10.06
N VAL A 372 27.14 -11.35 -10.47
CA VAL A 372 25.77 -11.83 -10.24
C VAL A 372 25.32 -12.60 -11.49
N LYS A 373 24.85 -13.83 -11.29
CA LYS A 373 24.43 -14.73 -12.37
C LYS A 373 23.30 -14.11 -13.19
N GLY A 374 23.53 -13.95 -14.50
CA GLY A 374 22.57 -13.33 -15.42
C GLY A 374 22.57 -11.79 -15.41
N SER A 375 23.51 -11.14 -14.73
CA SER A 375 23.71 -9.68 -14.80
C SER A 375 24.72 -9.32 -15.89
N ASP A 376 24.44 -8.26 -16.66
CA ASP A 376 25.38 -7.65 -17.61
C ASP A 376 26.47 -6.78 -16.92
N ALA A 377 26.44 -6.66 -15.59
CA ALA A 377 27.44 -5.91 -14.84
C ALA A 377 28.83 -6.58 -14.93
N PRO A 378 29.92 -5.82 -15.11
CA PRO A 378 31.26 -6.39 -15.21
C PRO A 378 31.65 -7.10 -13.90
N PRO A 379 32.35 -8.26 -13.96
CA PRO A 379 32.80 -8.96 -12.78
C PRO A 379 33.65 -8.07 -11.87
N GLN A 380 33.29 -8.04 -10.59
CA GLN A 380 33.99 -7.28 -9.57
C GLN A 380 35.16 -8.09 -9.02
N ILE A 381 36.18 -7.39 -8.52
CA ILE A 381 37.36 -7.98 -7.91
C ILE A 381 37.43 -7.50 -6.45
N MET A 382 37.60 -8.44 -5.53
CA MET A 382 37.87 -8.17 -4.12
C MET A 382 39.20 -8.78 -3.68
N THR A 383 39.76 -8.20 -2.62
CA THR A 383 41.08 -8.53 -2.09
C THR A 383 40.93 -9.13 -0.69
N VAL A 384 41.32 -10.38 -0.52
CA VAL A 384 41.09 -11.16 0.71
C VAL A 384 42.42 -11.45 1.43
N ALA A 385 42.52 -11.06 2.69
CA ALA A 385 43.67 -11.35 3.55
C ALA A 385 43.40 -12.56 4.46
N VAL A 386 44.45 -13.27 4.86
CA VAL A 386 44.35 -14.51 5.65
C VAL A 386 43.73 -14.22 7.03
N GLY A 387 42.68 -14.96 7.38
CA GLY A 387 41.95 -14.79 8.63
C GLY A 387 41.20 -13.45 8.77
N GLN A 388 40.97 -12.70 7.68
CA GLN A 388 40.15 -11.49 7.66
C GLN A 388 38.95 -11.69 6.71
N SER A 389 37.74 -11.39 7.19
CA SER A 389 36.53 -11.47 6.38
C SER A 389 36.39 -10.24 5.49
N THR A 390 36.20 -10.45 4.19
CA THR A 390 36.01 -9.40 3.17
C THR A 390 34.59 -9.52 2.64
N THR A 391 33.84 -8.42 2.57
CA THR A 391 32.42 -8.44 2.16
C THR A 391 32.26 -8.00 0.71
N SER A 392 31.36 -8.66 -0.04
CA SER A 392 30.99 -8.28 -1.40
C SER A 392 30.19 -6.97 -1.45
N ALA A 393 30.13 -6.37 -2.63
CA ALA A 393 29.05 -5.44 -2.94
C ALA A 393 27.70 -6.16 -2.82
N ARG A 394 26.65 -5.41 -2.47
CA ARG A 394 25.30 -5.93 -2.34
C ARG A 394 24.67 -6.22 -3.71
N ALA A 395 23.76 -7.19 -3.75
CA ALA A 395 22.87 -7.49 -4.87
C ALA A 395 21.44 -7.67 -4.36
N PRO A 396 20.39 -7.54 -5.19
CA PRO A 396 19.01 -7.81 -4.78
C PRO A 396 18.84 -9.22 -4.19
N GLN A 397 17.97 -9.39 -3.20
CA GLN A 397 17.75 -10.67 -2.55
C GLN A 397 17.27 -11.74 -3.55
N GLY A 398 17.75 -12.98 -3.40
CA GLY A 398 17.59 -14.04 -4.40
C GLY A 398 18.63 -14.03 -5.53
N SER A 399 19.49 -13.02 -5.62
CA SER A 399 20.65 -13.03 -6.53
C SER A 399 21.61 -14.17 -6.22
N THR A 400 22.02 -14.90 -7.26
CA THR A 400 23.12 -15.88 -7.16
C THR A 400 24.43 -15.19 -7.49
N PHE A 401 25.39 -15.23 -6.56
CA PHE A 401 26.76 -14.81 -6.81
C PHE A 401 27.54 -15.99 -7.42
N VAL A 402 28.32 -15.72 -8.47
CA VAL A 402 29.31 -16.63 -9.05
C VAL A 402 30.69 -16.14 -8.64
N VAL A 403 31.54 -17.02 -8.09
CA VAL A 403 32.77 -16.66 -7.37
C VAL A 403 33.96 -17.51 -7.85
N GLU A 404 35.08 -16.86 -8.14
CA GLU A 404 36.31 -17.45 -8.71
C GLU A 404 37.53 -16.92 -7.92
N GLU A 405 38.46 -17.77 -7.46
CA GLU A 405 39.79 -17.28 -7.04
C GLU A 405 40.70 -17.11 -8.26
N VAL A 406 41.32 -15.93 -8.35
CA VAL A 406 42.15 -15.50 -9.47
C VAL A 406 43.51 -15.01 -8.99
N ASP A 407 44.47 -14.91 -9.92
CA ASP A 407 45.74 -14.23 -9.71
C ASP A 407 46.49 -14.65 -8.41
N LEU A 408 46.55 -15.98 -8.18
CA LEU A 408 47.19 -16.59 -7.01
C LEU A 408 48.62 -16.04 -6.79
N PRO A 409 48.98 -15.65 -5.55
CA PRO A 409 50.27 -15.03 -5.27
C PRO A 409 51.43 -16.00 -5.51
N VAL A 410 52.44 -15.52 -6.23
CA VAL A 410 53.71 -16.24 -6.47
C VAL A 410 54.63 -16.03 -5.27
N ILE A 411 54.95 -17.11 -4.56
CA ILE A 411 55.73 -17.09 -3.31
C ILE A 411 56.86 -18.12 -3.40
N GLU A 412 58.07 -17.74 -2.99
CA GLU A 412 59.24 -18.62 -3.07
C GLU A 412 59.05 -19.89 -2.22
N GLY A 413 59.32 -21.05 -2.83
CA GLY A 413 59.17 -22.36 -2.17
C GLY A 413 57.75 -22.91 -2.07
N VAL A 414 56.72 -22.16 -2.50
CA VAL A 414 55.31 -22.56 -2.46
C VAL A 414 54.83 -23.12 -3.80
N VAL A 415 54.04 -24.19 -3.75
CA VAL A 415 53.21 -24.69 -4.85
C VAL A 415 51.77 -24.76 -4.36
N TRP A 416 50.86 -24.09 -5.05
CA TRP A 416 49.44 -24.14 -4.73
C TRP A 416 48.84 -25.50 -5.11
N GLY A 417 48.14 -26.12 -4.17
CA GLY A 417 47.19 -27.19 -4.46
C GLY A 417 45.87 -26.63 -5.00
N GLU A 418 44.90 -27.52 -5.16
CA GLU A 418 43.51 -27.17 -5.43
C GLU A 418 42.97 -26.23 -4.33
N TRP A 419 42.19 -25.23 -4.74
CA TRP A 419 41.48 -24.30 -3.87
C TRP A 419 39.99 -24.64 -3.88
N SER A 420 39.27 -24.26 -2.83
CA SER A 420 37.82 -24.46 -2.76
C SER A 420 37.15 -23.37 -1.93
N ILE A 421 35.87 -23.12 -2.21
CA ILE A 421 35.02 -22.27 -1.37
C ILE A 421 34.02 -23.16 -0.64
N THR A 422 33.82 -22.87 0.65
CA THR A 422 32.85 -23.56 1.51
C THR A 422 32.02 -22.54 2.28
N GLY A 423 30.76 -22.87 2.59
CA GLY A 423 29.82 -21.97 3.25
C GLY A 423 28.38 -22.49 3.15
N GLU A 424 27.43 -21.79 3.73
CA GLU A 424 26.01 -22.11 3.55
C GLU A 424 25.56 -21.83 2.12
N GLY A 425 24.84 -22.78 1.50
CA GLY A 425 24.30 -22.64 0.14
C GLY A 425 25.32 -22.63 -1.00
N VAL A 426 26.60 -22.91 -0.72
CA VAL A 426 27.66 -22.96 -1.75
C VAL A 426 27.54 -24.24 -2.60
N VAL A 427 27.66 -24.08 -3.92
CA VAL A 427 27.68 -25.15 -4.91
C VAL A 427 28.93 -25.00 -5.80
N ASP A 428 29.69 -26.07 -5.98
CA ASP A 428 30.77 -26.15 -6.96
C ASP A 428 30.18 -26.32 -8.37
N ALA A 429 30.50 -25.44 -9.31
CA ALA A 429 29.99 -25.51 -10.68
C ALA A 429 30.79 -26.48 -11.58
N GLY A 430 31.98 -26.92 -11.14
CA GLY A 430 32.86 -27.82 -11.90
C GLY A 430 33.60 -27.19 -13.08
N ASP A 431 33.48 -25.87 -13.27
CA ASP A 431 34.15 -25.10 -14.33
C ASP A 431 35.28 -24.19 -13.80
N GLY A 432 35.52 -24.20 -12.49
CA GLY A 432 36.43 -23.29 -11.78
C GLY A 432 35.71 -22.20 -10.98
N THR A 433 34.37 -22.17 -10.99
CA THR A 433 33.57 -21.23 -10.20
C THR A 433 32.72 -21.92 -9.13
N TYR A 434 32.35 -21.14 -8.10
CA TYR A 434 31.40 -21.52 -7.06
C TYR A 434 30.18 -20.61 -7.12
N GLU A 435 28.98 -21.18 -7.04
CA GLU A 435 27.72 -20.45 -6.96
C GLU A 435 27.21 -20.40 -5.51
N VAL A 436 26.62 -19.28 -5.12
CA VAL A 436 25.90 -19.15 -3.83
C VAL A 436 24.74 -18.17 -3.94
N THR A 437 23.59 -18.53 -3.39
CA THR A 437 22.38 -17.70 -3.35
C THR A 437 22.02 -17.42 -1.88
N PRO A 438 22.38 -16.25 -1.31
CA PRO A 438 22.06 -15.93 0.07
C PRO A 438 20.55 -15.79 0.29
N GLY A 439 20.01 -16.56 1.24
CA GLY A 439 18.57 -16.62 1.50
C GLY A 439 17.97 -15.48 2.34
N THR A 440 18.79 -14.55 2.85
CA THR A 440 18.34 -13.42 3.69
C THR A 440 19.22 -12.18 3.49
N ALA A 441 18.73 -11.01 3.89
CA ALA A 441 19.45 -9.73 3.82
C ALA A 441 20.73 -9.67 4.70
N ALA A 442 20.88 -10.55 5.70
CA ALA A 442 22.11 -10.67 6.48
C ALA A 442 23.31 -11.12 5.63
N GLY A 443 23.03 -11.89 4.56
CA GLY A 443 24.02 -12.54 3.72
C GLY A 443 24.46 -13.90 4.25
N VAL A 444 25.57 -14.41 3.69
CA VAL A 444 26.22 -15.68 4.11
C VAL A 444 27.71 -15.46 4.35
N GLU A 445 28.31 -16.32 5.20
CA GLU A 445 29.75 -16.36 5.43
C GLU A 445 30.40 -17.53 4.67
N LEU A 446 31.47 -17.23 3.94
CA LEU A 446 32.22 -18.16 3.11
C LEU A 446 33.67 -18.30 3.60
N THR A 447 34.26 -19.46 3.39
CA THR A 447 35.68 -19.73 3.59
C THR A 447 36.33 -20.17 2.29
N LEU A 448 37.30 -19.39 1.81
CA LEU A 448 38.18 -19.72 0.69
C LEU A 448 39.41 -20.45 1.23
N ALA A 449 39.53 -21.74 0.94
CA ALA A 449 40.54 -22.62 1.51
C ALA A 449 41.57 -23.09 0.46
N ASN A 450 42.86 -22.86 0.72
CA ASN A 450 43.95 -23.28 -0.16
C ASN A 450 45.00 -24.13 0.57
N VAL A 451 45.67 -24.98 -0.21
CA VAL A 451 46.80 -25.79 0.27
C VAL A 451 48.12 -25.22 -0.24
N ALA A 452 48.92 -24.65 0.67
CA ALA A 452 50.28 -24.19 0.41
C ALA A 452 51.26 -25.37 0.58
N ASN A 453 51.61 -26.02 -0.53
CA ASN A 453 52.56 -27.13 -0.54
C ASN A 453 54.00 -26.64 -0.75
N ALA A 454 54.99 -27.44 -0.36
CA ALA A 454 56.39 -27.16 -0.68
C ALA A 454 56.71 -27.58 -2.13
N VAL A 455 57.57 -26.80 -2.81
CA VAL A 455 58.18 -27.22 -4.09
C VAL A 455 58.85 -28.59 -3.91
N PRO A 456 58.53 -29.61 -4.75
CA PRO A 456 59.11 -30.93 -4.61
C PRO A 456 60.61 -30.90 -4.92
N VAL A 457 61.43 -31.29 -3.94
CA VAL A 457 62.89 -31.36 -4.10
C VAL A 457 63.23 -32.51 -5.06
N VAL A 458 63.65 -32.15 -6.27
CA VAL A 458 64.23 -33.10 -7.23
C VAL A 458 65.60 -33.57 -6.75
N THR A 459 65.62 -34.68 -6.02
CA THR A 459 66.86 -35.39 -5.67
C THR A 459 67.62 -35.74 -6.95
N PRO A 460 68.86 -35.26 -7.15
CA PRO A 460 69.62 -35.57 -8.35
C PRO A 460 69.89 -37.09 -8.44
N PRO A 461 69.91 -37.67 -9.67
CA PRO A 461 70.20 -39.09 -9.83
C PRO A 461 71.60 -39.42 -9.27
N PRO A 462 71.77 -40.57 -8.60
CA PRO A 462 73.04 -40.90 -7.95
C PRO A 462 74.17 -41.00 -8.98
N THR A 463 75.25 -40.27 -8.73
CA THR A 463 76.44 -40.24 -9.58
C THR A 463 76.97 -41.66 -9.84
N PRO A 464 77.18 -42.09 -11.10
CA PRO A 464 77.69 -43.43 -11.39
C PRO A 464 79.02 -43.69 -10.69
N VAL A 465 79.09 -44.76 -9.89
CA VAL A 465 80.31 -45.13 -9.16
C VAL A 465 81.30 -45.75 -10.14
N THR A 466 82.45 -45.10 -10.33
CA THR A 466 83.53 -45.58 -11.20
C THR A 466 84.05 -46.94 -10.69
N PRO A 467 84.15 -47.98 -11.54
CA PRO A 467 84.70 -49.28 -11.13
C PRO A 467 86.17 -49.18 -10.70
N ILE A 468 86.45 -49.55 -9.44
CA ILE A 468 87.82 -49.68 -8.93
C ILE A 468 88.45 -50.99 -9.39
N THR A 469 89.64 -50.90 -9.98
CA THR A 469 90.42 -52.04 -10.49
C THR A 469 90.84 -52.98 -9.35
N PRO A 470 90.70 -54.31 -9.47
CA PRO A 470 91.08 -55.24 -8.41
C PRO A 470 92.61 -55.35 -8.28
N ILE A 471 93.09 -55.37 -7.03
CA ILE A 471 94.47 -55.71 -6.67
C ILE A 471 94.51 -57.00 -5.85
N THR A 472 95.53 -57.83 -6.11
CA THR A 472 95.68 -59.20 -5.59
C THR A 472 96.30 -59.25 -4.17
N PRO A 473 96.15 -60.38 -3.44
CA PRO A 473 96.32 -60.41 -1.98
C PRO A 473 97.77 -60.61 -1.50
N VAL A 474 97.99 -60.26 -0.22
CA VAL A 474 99.16 -60.66 0.59
C VAL A 474 98.71 -61.19 1.95
N THR A 475 99.53 -62.05 2.55
CA THR A 475 99.25 -62.83 3.77
C THR A 475 100.50 -62.84 4.68
N PRO A 476 100.45 -63.37 5.92
CA PRO A 476 100.13 -62.63 7.16
C PRO A 476 101.35 -62.42 8.08
N THR A 477 101.17 -61.71 9.20
CA THR A 477 102.04 -61.87 10.40
C THR A 477 101.27 -61.57 11.69
N ASP A 478 101.58 -62.32 12.75
CA ASP A 478 101.21 -62.10 14.16
C ASP A 478 101.66 -60.72 14.70
N HIS A 479 101.21 -60.19 15.85
CA HIS A 479 101.08 -60.88 17.15
C HIS A 479 100.31 -60.06 18.23
N ALA A 480 100.05 -60.71 19.38
CA ALA A 480 99.68 -60.16 20.69
C ALA A 480 98.28 -59.53 20.91
N ALA A 481 97.47 -60.25 21.70
CA ALA A 481 96.40 -59.73 22.57
C ALA A 481 96.95 -59.66 24.03
N PRO A 482 96.17 -59.46 25.11
CA PRO A 482 94.73 -59.16 25.23
C PRO A 482 94.38 -58.03 26.23
N HIS A 483 93.10 -57.67 26.38
CA HIS A 483 92.31 -57.95 27.60
C HIS A 483 90.81 -57.53 27.48
N VAL A 484 89.95 -58.47 27.88
CA VAL A 484 88.60 -58.42 28.51
C VAL A 484 88.03 -57.05 28.97
N SER A 485 86.73 -56.79 29.13
CA SER A 485 85.42 -57.47 28.88
C SER A 485 84.31 -56.50 29.40
N SER A 486 82.99 -56.62 29.17
CA SER A 486 82.12 -57.40 28.26
C SER A 486 80.68 -56.85 28.35
N THR A 487 79.88 -56.99 27.28
CA THR A 487 78.40 -57.17 27.20
C THR A 487 77.46 -56.62 28.31
N SER A 488 76.36 -55.87 28.05
CA SER A 488 75.24 -56.14 27.10
C SER A 488 74.45 -57.43 27.43
N PRO A 489 73.18 -57.68 27.02
CA PRO A 489 72.22 -56.90 26.22
C PRO A 489 70.91 -56.55 27.01
N GLY A 490 69.90 -55.84 26.47
CA GLY A 490 68.85 -56.32 25.53
C GLY A 490 67.53 -56.64 26.28
N SER A 491 66.34 -56.76 25.67
CA SER A 491 65.89 -56.46 24.31
C SER A 491 64.34 -56.49 24.23
N LEU A 492 63.76 -55.81 23.22
CA LEU A 492 62.39 -55.97 22.67
C LEU A 492 61.14 -55.58 23.49
N ALA A 493 60.04 -55.42 22.73
CA ALA A 493 58.79 -54.75 23.08
C ALA A 493 57.70 -55.64 23.70
N THR A 494 56.63 -55.02 24.23
CA THR A 494 55.28 -55.60 24.37
C THR A 494 54.23 -54.49 24.48
N THR A 495 53.04 -54.72 23.93
CA THR A 495 51.84 -53.86 23.98
C THR A 495 50.88 -54.28 25.09
N GLY A 496 50.09 -53.34 25.62
CA GLY A 496 48.93 -53.69 26.46
C GLY A 496 48.06 -52.48 26.83
N GLY A 497 46.76 -52.58 26.56
CA GLY A 497 45.73 -51.72 27.16
C GLY A 497 44.95 -52.49 28.25
N GLY A 498 44.08 -51.80 28.99
CA GLY A 498 43.19 -52.42 29.97
C GLY A 498 42.29 -51.39 30.68
N ASP A 499 41.00 -51.64 30.68
CA ASP A 499 39.95 -50.76 31.20
C ASP A 499 39.71 -50.92 32.71
N ALA A 500 39.19 -49.87 33.37
CA ALA A 500 38.36 -50.03 34.57
C ALA A 500 37.49 -48.79 34.89
N THR A 501 36.18 -48.98 34.78
CA THR A 501 35.07 -48.14 35.26
C THR A 501 35.10 -47.78 36.75
N GLY A 502 34.48 -46.65 37.15
CA GLY A 502 34.17 -46.36 38.57
C GLY A 502 33.23 -45.17 38.80
N LEU A 503 31.94 -45.44 39.10
CA LEU A 503 30.89 -44.43 39.36
C LEU A 503 30.85 -43.99 40.84
N VAL A 504 30.63 -42.69 41.09
CA VAL A 504 29.83 -42.18 42.22
C VAL A 504 29.07 -40.93 41.76
N ALA A 505 27.82 -40.76 42.20
CA ALA A 505 27.03 -39.54 42.00
C ALA A 505 26.26 -39.18 43.28
N LEU A 506 26.03 -37.88 43.56
CA LEU A 506 24.73 -37.37 44.00
C LEU A 506 24.67 -35.82 44.12
N ALA A 507 23.44 -35.36 44.34
CA ALA A 507 23.00 -34.14 45.04
C ALA A 507 22.62 -32.91 44.20
N ILE A 508 21.47 -32.35 44.56
CA ILE A 508 20.74 -31.22 43.93
C ILE A 508 20.65 -30.09 44.96
N VAL A 509 20.76 -28.83 44.53
CA VAL A 509 20.26 -27.68 45.30
C VAL A 509 19.46 -26.76 44.38
N LEU A 510 18.24 -26.41 44.81
CA LEU A 510 17.38 -25.38 44.23
C LEU A 510 17.57 -24.05 44.99
N ILE A 511 17.63 -22.93 44.28
CA ILE A 511 17.37 -21.59 44.84
C ILE A 511 16.42 -20.83 43.90
N ILE A 512 15.53 -20.03 44.49
CA ILE A 512 14.41 -19.35 43.83
C ILE A 512 14.60 -17.83 43.94
N GLY A 513 14.31 -17.11 42.86
CA GLY A 513 14.11 -15.65 42.88
C GLY A 513 14.64 -14.95 41.62
N GLY A 514 13.95 -14.00 40.98
CA GLY A 514 12.57 -13.55 41.20
C GLY A 514 12.41 -12.02 41.21
N ALA A 515 12.26 -11.41 40.03
CA ALA A 515 11.87 -10.00 39.91
C ALA A 515 11.14 -9.75 38.58
N ALA A 516 9.81 -9.56 38.64
CA ALA A 516 9.01 -9.13 37.50
C ALA A 516 8.37 -7.77 37.82
N ILE A 517 8.81 -6.70 37.14
CA ILE A 517 8.27 -5.36 37.36
C ILE A 517 7.02 -5.18 36.50
N ARG A 518 5.84 -5.14 37.14
CA ARG A 518 4.61 -4.62 36.56
C ARG A 518 4.41 -3.18 37.02
N VAL A 519 4.49 -2.21 36.10
CA VAL A 519 3.97 -0.86 36.35
C VAL A 519 2.48 -0.86 36.02
N ALA A 520 1.65 -0.51 37.00
CA ALA A 520 0.20 -0.39 36.83
C ALA A 520 -0.23 1.05 37.07
N ALA A 521 -0.55 1.79 36.01
CA ALA A 521 -1.19 3.09 36.11
C ALA A 521 -2.71 2.92 36.33
N ARG A 522 -3.27 3.56 37.37
CA ARG A 522 -4.71 3.57 37.63
C ARG A 522 -5.22 5.00 37.87
N ARG A 523 -6.10 5.44 36.98
CA ARG A 523 -7.16 6.45 37.15
C ARG A 523 -6.81 7.71 37.97
N GLY A 524 -6.55 8.80 37.28
CA GLY A 524 -7.11 10.11 37.68
C GLY A 524 -8.55 10.20 37.14
N ASN A 525 -9.53 10.54 37.98
CA ASN A 525 -10.91 10.79 37.57
C ASN A 525 -11.38 12.10 38.20
N SER A 526 -11.61 13.13 37.38
CA SER A 526 -11.95 14.48 37.84
C SER A 526 -13.02 15.09 36.94
N ALA A 527 -14.24 15.23 37.45
CA ALA A 527 -15.34 15.86 36.73
C ALA A 527 -15.53 17.32 37.17
N ALA A 528 -15.57 18.25 36.21
CA ALA A 528 -15.97 19.63 36.46
C ALA A 528 -16.55 20.32 35.21
N ARG A 529 -17.85 20.65 35.28
CA ARG A 529 -18.54 21.86 34.78
C ARG A 529 -17.87 22.62 33.60
N ARG A 530 -18.57 22.91 32.50
CA ARG A 530 -20.01 23.26 32.40
C ARG A 530 -20.70 22.58 31.22
#